data_AF-A0A1M6XQL4-F1
#
_entry.id   AF-A0A1M6XQL4-F1
#
_cell.length_a   1.000
_cell.length_b   1.000
_cell.length_c   1.000
_cell.angle_alpha   90.00
_cell.angle_beta   90.00
_cell.angle_gamma   90.00
#
_symmetry.space_group_name_H-M   'P 1'
#
loop_
_entity.id
_entity.type
_entity.pdbx_description
1 polymer ?
#
loop_
_entity_poly.entity_id
_entity_poly.type
_entity_poly.pdbx_seq_one_letter_code
_entity_poly.pdbx_strand_id
1 'polypeptide(L)'
;MDDFILHKSVKRQKSFKDFCVYLDSTVSSSDEDETFVGVKIKKANELNSFEPRIYFPRGYHPDHNDSDGVKLDAELKSDFLRLISIINDVSLQNRFPDNEKSDLKTGFPINAFFSVVQYYLDYGYFVESETIYKKGWSGKISWSRTIKRIKPQVVKDKDDNHSVVYLKLVTRRTNYRQDNLITLIHKFCVYEAARMLGPLLGVTEDEFDLPELDFDYELFVEVLKDKVASTFNDKFLELFHSLLSVVDFLGNRETSVNDDSDICFGFKKFDHAWEGMIDCIFGNVVDKTEYNPHLKFIAVNSKDAEEQTVNSDDDVKDSLRSTLRPDTIMKLGDSVFILDSKYYKFGVKNETRYLPGAESVCKQMAYAEYVENHMNEKADKIFNAFIIPYHAKSDELPYGIENKGFIYGDWKVVSKKGDAEKKDVREKRPYLYIACVCLDMKSVMRNYHRSEMAQFKLAEVVRSGAEGTLEYATNEINA
;
A
#
# COMPACT_ATOMS: atom_id res chain seq x y z
N MET A 1 7.35 6.14 -59.58
CA MET A 1 7.21 7.29 -58.68
C MET A 1 5.76 7.34 -58.34
N ASP A 2 5.39 6.83 -57.17
CA ASP A 2 4.20 7.23 -56.43
C ASP A 2 4.41 6.70 -55.01
N ASP A 3 4.79 7.64 -54.15
CA ASP A 3 5.07 7.44 -52.73
C ASP A 3 3.77 7.12 -51.99
N PHE A 4 3.60 5.86 -51.60
CA PHE A 4 2.69 5.51 -50.51
C PHE A 4 3.36 5.86 -49.18
N ILE A 5 3.19 7.11 -48.74
CA ILE A 5 3.49 7.53 -47.38
C ILE A 5 2.46 6.84 -46.47
N LEU A 6 2.90 5.74 -45.87
CA LEU A 6 2.22 5.10 -44.76
C LEU A 6 2.22 6.09 -43.58
N HIS A 7 1.12 6.82 -43.38
CA HIS A 7 0.90 7.57 -42.16
C HIS A 7 0.84 6.58 -40.99
N LYS A 8 1.99 6.29 -40.36
CA LYS A 8 2.02 5.82 -38.97
C LYS A 8 1.31 6.89 -38.16
N SER A 9 0.06 6.60 -37.77
CA SER A 9 -0.63 7.34 -36.73
C SER A 9 0.30 7.36 -35.51
N VAL A 10 0.86 8.52 -35.20
CA VAL A 10 1.66 8.72 -33.99
C VAL A 10 0.69 8.56 -32.83
N LYS A 11 0.59 7.35 -32.26
CA LYS A 11 -0.14 7.12 -31.01
C LYS A 11 0.49 8.09 -30.00
N ARG A 12 -0.28 9.12 -29.61
CA ARG A 12 0.14 10.08 -28.59
C ARG A 12 0.43 9.28 -27.32
N GLN A 13 1.67 9.33 -26.83
CA GLN A 13 2.05 8.70 -25.58
C GLN A 13 1.16 9.28 -24.47
N LYS A 14 0.44 8.42 -23.76
CA LYS A 14 -0.42 8.82 -22.64
C LYS A 14 0.46 9.42 -21.53
N SER A 15 0.00 10.51 -20.93
CA SER A 15 0.63 11.10 -19.76
C SER A 15 0.32 10.23 -18.53
N PHE A 16 1.17 10.24 -17.50
CA PHE A 16 0.94 9.38 -16.33
C PHE A 16 -0.40 9.69 -15.64
N LYS A 17 -0.80 10.97 -15.65
CA LYS A 17 -2.12 11.40 -15.17
C LYS A 17 -3.29 10.69 -15.83
N ASP A 18 -3.16 10.26 -17.09
CA ASP A 18 -4.25 9.64 -17.85
C ASP A 18 -4.61 8.24 -17.31
N PHE A 19 -3.72 7.65 -16.49
CA PHE A 19 -3.98 6.40 -15.78
C PHE A 19 -4.57 6.61 -14.39
N CYS A 20 -4.56 7.84 -13.88
CA CYS A 20 -4.95 8.15 -12.51
C CYS A 20 -6.44 8.45 -12.39
N VAL A 21 -7.09 7.84 -11.41
CA VAL A 21 -8.49 8.01 -11.06
C VAL A 21 -8.57 8.61 -9.67
N TYR A 22 -9.24 9.76 -9.57
CA TYR A 22 -9.51 10.45 -8.32
C TYR A 22 -11.00 10.39 -8.02
N LEU A 23 -11.32 10.23 -6.74
CA LEU A 23 -12.69 10.31 -6.25
C LEU A 23 -13.12 11.77 -6.16
N ASP A 24 -13.54 12.34 -7.30
CA ASP A 24 -14.02 13.72 -7.35
C ASP A 24 -15.45 13.87 -6.81
N SER A 25 -15.71 15.05 -6.28
CA SER A 25 -17.02 15.58 -5.92
C SER A 25 -18.07 15.49 -7.03
N THR A 26 -17.67 15.39 -8.31
CA THR A 26 -18.56 15.51 -9.47
C THR A 26 -18.91 14.20 -10.18
N VAL A 27 -18.21 13.09 -9.92
CA VAL A 27 -18.38 11.83 -10.67
C VAL A 27 -19.30 10.87 -9.92
N SER A 28 -20.36 10.42 -10.59
CA SER A 28 -21.20 9.31 -10.15
C SER A 28 -20.56 7.99 -10.58
N SER A 29 -19.56 7.52 -9.82
CA SER A 29 -19.02 6.17 -9.99
C SER A 29 -19.93 5.14 -9.30
N SER A 30 -19.82 3.87 -9.71
CA SER A 30 -20.39 2.75 -8.96
C SER A 30 -19.78 2.69 -7.55
N ASP A 31 -20.59 2.35 -6.53
CA ASP A 31 -20.14 2.32 -5.12
C ASP A 31 -18.89 1.43 -4.88
N GLU A 32 -18.66 0.41 -5.72
CA GLU A 32 -17.48 -0.46 -5.64
C GLU A 32 -16.19 0.19 -6.20
N ASP A 33 -16.29 1.04 -7.21
CA ASP A 33 -15.13 1.80 -7.70
C ASP A 33 -14.78 2.96 -6.76
N GLU A 34 -15.71 3.36 -5.89
CA GLU A 34 -15.51 4.42 -4.90
C GLU A 34 -14.77 4.02 -3.63
N THR A 35 -14.61 2.71 -3.41
CA THR A 35 -14.02 2.14 -2.19
C THR A 35 -12.66 1.50 -2.46
N PHE A 36 -12.44 1.02 -3.70
CA PHE A 36 -11.17 0.42 -4.11
C PHE A 36 -10.04 1.45 -4.20
N VAL A 37 -8.86 1.08 -3.69
CA VAL A 37 -7.63 1.87 -3.77
C VAL A 37 -6.48 0.96 -4.20
N GLY A 38 -5.77 1.33 -5.27
CA GLY A 38 -4.69 0.52 -5.85
C GLY A 38 -4.70 0.52 -7.38
N VAL A 39 -4.26 -0.58 -8.00
CA VAL A 39 -4.19 -0.73 -9.46
C VAL A 39 -5.22 -1.75 -9.94
N LYS A 40 -6.01 -1.37 -10.95
CA LYS A 40 -6.85 -2.30 -11.72
C LYS A 40 -6.34 -2.35 -13.16
N ILE A 41 -6.21 -3.55 -13.71
CA ILE A 41 -5.81 -3.77 -15.09
C ILE A 41 -6.95 -4.49 -15.80
N LYS A 42 -7.58 -3.78 -16.74
CA LYS A 42 -8.67 -4.34 -17.55
C LYS A 42 -8.12 -4.86 -18.86
N LYS A 43 -8.70 -5.95 -19.37
CA LYS A 43 -8.43 -6.39 -20.74
C LYS A 43 -9.16 -5.45 -21.70
N ALA A 44 -8.44 -4.84 -22.63
CA ALA A 44 -9.03 -3.95 -23.62
C ALA A 44 -9.88 -4.74 -24.63
N ASN A 45 -10.81 -4.06 -25.29
CA ASN A 45 -11.61 -4.64 -26.39
C ASN A 45 -10.76 -4.94 -27.64
N GLU A 46 -9.58 -4.31 -27.75
CA GLU A 46 -8.58 -4.65 -28.76
C GLU A 46 -7.87 -5.95 -28.36
N LEU A 47 -7.73 -6.89 -29.30
CA LEU A 47 -7.14 -8.20 -29.07
C LEU A 47 -5.77 -8.05 -28.36
N ASN A 48 -5.66 -8.62 -27.17
CA ASN A 48 -4.43 -8.73 -26.37
C ASN A 48 -3.86 -7.45 -25.74
N SER A 49 -4.60 -6.33 -25.67
CA SER A 49 -4.15 -5.12 -24.96
C SER A 49 -4.69 -5.03 -23.53
N PHE A 50 -3.95 -4.38 -22.62
CA PHE A 50 -4.36 -4.13 -21.23
C PHE A 50 -4.41 -2.63 -20.94
N GLU A 51 -5.38 -2.23 -20.12
CA GLU A 51 -5.57 -0.85 -19.66
C GLU A 51 -5.40 -0.77 -18.14
N PRO A 52 -4.20 -0.42 -17.64
CA PRO A 52 -4.00 -0.18 -16.22
C PRO A 52 -4.63 1.16 -15.80
N ARG A 53 -5.25 1.19 -14.62
CA ARG A 53 -5.76 2.38 -13.94
C ARG A 53 -5.35 2.37 -12.47
N ILE A 54 -4.94 3.53 -11.98
CA ILE A 54 -4.51 3.76 -10.59
C ILE A 54 -5.63 4.51 -9.87
N TYR A 55 -6.19 3.90 -8.83
CA TYR A 55 -7.23 4.47 -7.99
C TYR A 55 -6.58 5.01 -6.71
N PHE A 56 -6.50 6.33 -6.59
CA PHE A 56 -5.99 6.98 -5.39
C PHE A 56 -7.05 7.04 -4.29
N PRO A 57 -6.64 7.08 -3.00
CA PRO A 57 -7.58 7.15 -1.90
C PRO A 57 -8.37 8.45 -1.89
N ARG A 58 -9.54 8.41 -1.27
CA ARG A 58 -10.41 9.54 -1.05
C ARG A 58 -9.68 10.63 -0.28
N GLY A 59 -9.86 11.88 -0.72
CA GLY A 59 -9.15 13.02 -0.17
C GLY A 59 -7.76 13.25 -0.79
N TYR A 60 -7.29 12.38 -1.68
CA TYR A 60 -6.08 12.64 -2.44
C TYR A 60 -6.35 13.54 -3.65
N HIS A 61 -5.49 14.53 -3.85
CA HIS A 61 -5.38 15.29 -5.09
C HIS A 61 -3.91 15.74 -5.29
N PRO A 62 -3.39 15.82 -6.53
CA PRO A 62 -2.07 16.41 -6.78
C PRO A 62 -2.05 17.92 -6.48
N ASP A 63 -0.88 18.44 -6.10
CA ASP A 63 -0.68 19.87 -5.83
C ASP A 63 -0.52 20.63 -7.15
N HIS A 64 0.15 20.01 -8.12
CA HIS A 64 0.38 20.61 -9.43
C HIS A 64 -0.84 20.44 -10.34
N ASN A 65 -1.15 21.52 -11.07
CA ASN A 65 -2.20 21.55 -12.07
C ASN A 65 -1.67 21.17 -13.47
N ASP A 66 -2.61 20.93 -14.39
CA ASP A 66 -2.34 20.60 -15.80
C ASP A 66 -1.45 21.59 -16.56
N SER A 67 -1.30 22.83 -16.07
CA SER A 67 -0.41 23.82 -16.66
C SER A 67 1.08 23.43 -16.60
N ASP A 68 1.46 22.58 -15.63
CA ASP A 68 2.83 22.05 -15.47
C ASP A 68 2.81 20.51 -15.48
N GLY A 69 2.39 19.95 -16.62
CA GLY A 69 2.19 18.50 -16.77
C GLY A 69 3.41 17.64 -16.46
N VAL A 70 4.64 18.16 -16.61
CA VAL A 70 5.87 17.43 -16.28
C VAL A 70 6.01 17.26 -14.78
N LYS A 71 5.80 18.34 -14.00
CA LYS A 71 5.84 18.25 -12.54
C LYS A 71 4.69 17.42 -11.98
N LEU A 72 3.50 17.56 -12.57
CA LEU A 72 2.34 16.74 -12.21
C LEU A 72 2.64 15.25 -12.41
N ASP A 73 3.15 14.84 -13.57
CA ASP A 73 3.49 13.43 -13.80
C ASP A 73 4.58 12.91 -12.85
N ALA A 74 5.60 13.73 -12.55
CA ALA A 74 6.64 13.36 -11.59
C ALA A 74 6.09 13.19 -10.15
N GLU A 75 5.20 14.10 -9.74
CA GLU A 75 4.50 14.04 -8.46
C GLU A 75 3.64 12.78 -8.35
N LEU A 76 2.80 12.53 -9.36
CA LEU A 76 1.90 11.37 -9.39
C LEU A 76 2.68 10.05 -9.40
N LYS A 77 3.82 9.97 -10.09
CA LYS A 77 4.70 8.80 -10.04
C LYS A 77 5.26 8.59 -8.63
N SER A 78 5.71 9.66 -7.98
CA SER A 78 6.21 9.57 -6.60
C SER A 78 5.11 9.14 -5.63
N ASP A 79 3.91 9.68 -5.76
CA ASP A 79 2.79 9.35 -4.88
C ASP A 79 2.20 7.95 -5.19
N PHE A 80 2.31 7.48 -6.44
CA PHE A 80 2.03 6.09 -6.81
C PHE A 80 2.99 5.11 -6.14
N LEU A 81 4.30 5.36 -6.15
CA LEU A 81 5.26 4.51 -5.45
C LEU A 81 5.00 4.44 -3.94
N ARG A 82 4.58 5.56 -3.33
CA ARG A 82 4.14 5.59 -1.93
C ARG A 82 2.90 4.73 -1.72
N LEU A 83 1.92 4.80 -2.62
CA LEU A 83 0.73 3.96 -2.56
C LEU A 83 1.09 2.46 -2.63
N ILE A 84 1.99 2.06 -3.53
CA ILE A 84 2.48 0.68 -3.61
C ILE A 84 3.17 0.28 -2.30
N SER A 85 3.96 1.16 -1.69
CA SER A 85 4.58 0.91 -0.38
C SER A 85 3.54 0.71 0.73
N ILE A 86 2.48 1.53 0.78
CA ILE A 86 1.39 1.41 1.75
C ILE A 86 0.65 0.09 1.58
N ILE A 87 0.33 -0.29 0.34
CA ILE A 87 -0.34 -1.55 0.05
C ILE A 87 0.52 -2.75 0.47
N ASN A 88 1.85 -2.67 0.30
CA ASN A 88 2.78 -3.72 0.69
C ASN A 88 3.17 -3.71 2.19
N ASP A 89 2.72 -2.74 2.97
CA ASP A 89 3.04 -2.67 4.40
C ASP A 89 2.32 -3.77 5.18
N VAL A 90 3.08 -4.80 5.56
CA VAL A 90 2.61 -5.96 6.32
C VAL A 90 1.98 -5.56 7.66
N SER A 91 2.46 -4.47 8.29
CA SER A 91 1.91 -3.98 9.56
C SER A 91 0.49 -3.43 9.39
N LEU A 92 0.18 -2.81 8.25
CA LEU A 92 -1.17 -2.36 7.91
C LEU A 92 -2.05 -3.53 7.49
N GLN A 93 -1.53 -4.47 6.69
CA GLN A 93 -2.26 -5.67 6.28
C GLN A 93 -2.69 -6.56 7.46
N ASN A 94 -1.83 -6.70 8.48
CA ASN A 94 -2.12 -7.52 9.66
C ASN A 94 -3.19 -6.91 10.58
N ARG A 95 -3.55 -5.64 10.40
CA ARG A 95 -4.62 -4.98 11.17
C ARG A 95 -6.01 -5.34 10.66
N PHE A 96 -6.13 -5.93 9.47
CA PHE A 96 -7.41 -6.40 8.94
C PHE A 96 -7.89 -7.61 9.76
N PRO A 97 -9.15 -7.60 10.21
CA PRO A 97 -9.78 -8.77 10.80
C PRO A 97 -9.67 -10.01 9.88
N ASP A 98 -9.50 -11.21 10.43
CA ASP A 98 -9.30 -12.43 9.63
C ASP A 98 -10.45 -12.69 8.63
N ASN A 99 -11.68 -12.32 8.98
CA ASN A 99 -12.86 -12.39 8.11
C ASN A 99 -12.86 -11.36 6.97
N GLU A 100 -12.06 -10.30 7.09
CA GLU A 100 -11.98 -9.17 6.16
C GLU A 100 -10.64 -9.12 5.41
N LYS A 101 -9.73 -10.06 5.65
CA LYS A 101 -8.54 -10.26 4.80
C LYS A 101 -8.87 -10.52 3.33
N SER A 102 -10.08 -10.98 3.02
CA SER A 102 -10.59 -11.08 1.63
C SER A 102 -10.78 -9.73 0.94
N ASP A 103 -10.86 -8.62 1.70
CA ASP A 103 -10.88 -7.26 1.16
C ASP A 103 -9.47 -6.81 0.69
N LEU A 104 -8.40 -7.58 0.96
CA LEU A 104 -7.09 -7.44 0.32
C LEU A 104 -7.09 -8.19 -1.01
N LYS A 105 -7.15 -7.47 -2.14
CA LYS A 105 -6.94 -8.04 -3.47
C LYS A 105 -5.47 -7.87 -3.86
N THR A 106 -4.61 -8.72 -3.33
CA THR A 106 -3.15 -8.72 -3.62
C THR A 106 -2.73 -9.95 -4.43
N GLY A 107 -3.63 -10.50 -5.26
CA GLY A 107 -3.32 -11.65 -6.11
C GLY A 107 -2.33 -11.34 -7.23
N PHE A 108 -2.20 -10.06 -7.62
CA PHE A 108 -1.27 -9.63 -8.67
C PHE A 108 0.10 -9.23 -8.08
N PRO A 109 1.21 -9.91 -8.42
CA PRO A 109 2.52 -9.63 -7.85
C PRO A 109 3.19 -8.43 -8.54
N ILE A 110 2.62 -7.23 -8.33
CA ILE A 110 3.01 -6.01 -9.07
C ILE A 110 4.51 -5.69 -8.96
N ASN A 111 5.14 -5.95 -7.81
CA ASN A 111 6.56 -5.70 -7.59
C ASN A 111 7.43 -6.60 -8.47
N ALA A 112 7.04 -7.86 -8.68
CA ALA A 112 7.76 -8.78 -9.54
C ALA A 112 7.66 -8.34 -11.01
N PHE A 113 6.47 -7.93 -11.45
CA PHE A 113 6.24 -7.38 -12.78
C PHE A 113 7.08 -6.13 -13.03
N PHE A 114 7.09 -5.17 -12.09
CA PHE A 114 7.97 -3.99 -12.19
C PHE A 114 9.44 -4.36 -12.21
N SER A 115 9.88 -5.30 -11.37
CA SER A 115 11.29 -5.72 -11.29
C SER A 115 11.79 -6.34 -12.59
N VAL A 116 10.96 -7.15 -13.25
CA VAL A 116 11.29 -7.77 -14.55
C VAL A 116 11.47 -6.70 -15.64
N VAL A 117 10.54 -5.75 -15.75
CA VAL A 117 10.65 -4.68 -16.76
C VAL A 117 11.81 -3.73 -16.43
N GLN A 118 11.99 -3.35 -15.17
CA GLN A 118 13.08 -2.47 -14.74
C GLN A 118 14.44 -3.12 -15.03
N TYR A 119 14.60 -4.41 -14.75
CA TYR A 119 15.84 -5.13 -15.09
C TYR A 119 16.14 -5.02 -16.60
N TYR A 120 15.14 -5.20 -17.46
CA TYR A 120 15.31 -5.05 -18.91
C TYR A 120 15.70 -3.63 -19.31
N LEU A 121 15.06 -2.61 -18.74
CA LEU A 121 15.39 -1.21 -19.06
C LEU A 121 16.83 -0.85 -18.66
N ASP A 122 17.33 -1.41 -17.57
CA ASP A 122 18.67 -1.12 -17.07
C ASP A 122 19.78 -1.94 -17.76
N TYR A 123 19.50 -3.20 -18.12
CA TYR A 123 20.53 -4.17 -18.53
C TYR A 123 20.24 -4.90 -19.85
N GLY A 124 19.06 -4.71 -20.44
CA GLY A 124 18.55 -5.50 -21.54
C GLY A 124 18.18 -6.92 -21.13
N TYR A 125 18.02 -7.81 -22.11
CA TYR A 125 17.69 -9.21 -21.83
C TYR A 125 18.80 -9.92 -21.07
N PHE A 126 18.42 -10.74 -20.08
CA PHE A 126 19.34 -11.61 -19.38
C PHE A 126 19.99 -12.62 -20.34
N VAL A 127 21.31 -12.55 -20.48
CA VAL A 127 22.10 -13.48 -21.29
C VAL A 127 23.07 -14.23 -20.39
N GLU A 128 23.02 -15.56 -20.46
CA GLU A 128 23.93 -16.38 -19.68
C GLU A 128 25.33 -16.37 -20.31
N SER A 129 26.33 -16.11 -19.47
CA SER A 129 27.73 -16.07 -19.86
C SER A 129 28.45 -17.33 -19.39
N GLU A 130 28.83 -18.20 -20.33
CA GLU A 130 29.62 -19.39 -20.03
C GLU A 130 31.11 -19.09 -20.21
N THR A 131 31.93 -19.43 -19.22
CA THR A 131 33.39 -19.37 -19.40
C THR A 131 33.87 -20.65 -20.11
N ILE A 132 34.16 -20.54 -21.41
CA ILE A 132 34.70 -21.63 -22.21
C ILE A 132 36.23 -21.56 -22.24
N TYR A 133 36.87 -22.71 -22.05
CA TYR A 133 38.32 -22.85 -22.17
C TYR A 133 38.64 -23.56 -23.49
N LYS A 134 39.29 -22.85 -24.42
CA LYS A 134 39.72 -23.41 -25.71
C LYS A 134 41.25 -23.39 -25.83
N LYS A 135 41.79 -24.32 -26.63
CA LYS A 135 43.22 -24.30 -27.00
C LYS A 135 43.39 -23.24 -28.09
N GLY A 136 44.24 -22.24 -27.87
CA GLY A 136 44.42 -21.13 -28.81
C GLY A 136 45.31 -20.02 -28.27
N TRP A 137 45.49 -18.97 -29.07
CA TRP A 137 46.40 -17.85 -28.79
C TRP A 137 45.69 -16.56 -28.34
N SER A 138 44.36 -16.55 -28.29
CA SER A 138 43.59 -15.33 -28.04
C SER A 138 42.61 -15.50 -26.88
N GLY A 139 42.66 -14.55 -25.96
CA GLY A 139 41.99 -14.57 -24.65
C GLY A 139 43.01 -14.68 -23.50
N LYS A 140 42.54 -14.55 -22.26
CA LYS A 140 43.42 -14.61 -21.08
C LYS A 140 43.91 -16.05 -20.86
N ILE A 141 45.23 -16.26 -20.76
CA ILE A 141 45.83 -17.59 -20.60
C ILE A 141 45.53 -18.14 -19.20
N SER A 142 45.04 -19.38 -19.13
CA SER A 142 44.93 -20.13 -17.88
C SER A 142 46.18 -20.99 -17.71
N TRP A 143 47.20 -20.44 -17.04
CA TRP A 143 48.49 -21.12 -16.85
C TRP A 143 48.36 -22.45 -16.11
N SER A 144 47.55 -22.51 -15.06
CA SER A 144 47.31 -23.74 -14.29
C SER A 144 46.77 -24.88 -15.16
N ARG A 145 45.81 -24.60 -16.06
CA ARG A 145 45.26 -25.59 -17.00
C ARG A 145 46.22 -25.88 -18.15
N THR A 146 46.98 -24.89 -18.61
CA THR A 146 47.99 -25.05 -19.68
C THR A 146 49.10 -26.00 -19.23
N ILE A 147 49.69 -25.76 -18.05
CA ILE A 147 50.76 -26.59 -17.48
C ILE A 147 50.27 -28.03 -17.26
N LYS A 148 49.05 -28.22 -16.77
CA LYS A 148 48.49 -29.56 -16.49
C LYS A 148 48.10 -30.35 -17.75
N ARG A 149 47.68 -29.69 -18.84
CA ARG A 149 47.03 -30.35 -19.99
C ARG A 149 47.84 -30.34 -21.28
N ILE A 150 48.88 -29.51 -21.36
CA ILE A 150 49.67 -29.31 -22.57
C ILE A 150 51.08 -29.78 -22.29
N LYS A 151 51.56 -30.72 -23.10
CA LYS A 151 52.95 -31.16 -23.02
C LYS A 151 53.85 -30.02 -23.52
N PRO A 152 54.77 -29.50 -22.69
CA PRO A 152 55.70 -28.50 -23.14
C PRO A 152 56.72 -29.10 -24.11
N GLN A 153 57.29 -28.26 -24.96
CA GLN A 153 58.45 -28.59 -25.78
C GLN A 153 59.70 -28.01 -25.13
N VAL A 154 60.77 -28.80 -25.10
CA VAL A 154 62.07 -28.34 -24.61
C VAL A 154 62.84 -27.83 -25.80
N VAL A 155 63.23 -26.55 -25.76
CA VAL A 155 63.99 -25.88 -26.81
C VAL A 155 65.31 -25.43 -26.21
N LYS A 156 66.41 -25.72 -26.91
CA LYS A 156 67.73 -25.22 -26.54
C LYS A 156 67.90 -23.80 -27.07
N ASP A 157 68.32 -22.90 -26.19
CA ASP A 157 68.74 -21.56 -26.58
C ASP A 157 70.12 -21.61 -27.26
N LYS A 158 70.55 -20.49 -27.86
CA LYS A 158 71.86 -20.31 -28.50
C LYS A 158 73.04 -20.59 -27.56
N ASP A 159 72.84 -20.47 -26.26
CA ASP A 159 73.82 -20.74 -25.20
C ASP A 159 73.71 -22.17 -24.61
N ASP A 160 73.06 -23.11 -25.33
CA ASP A 160 72.83 -24.52 -24.94
C ASP A 160 72.00 -24.73 -23.65
N ASN A 161 71.32 -23.68 -23.20
CA ASN A 161 70.38 -23.71 -22.08
C ASN A 161 69.02 -24.28 -22.49
N HIS A 162 68.44 -25.16 -21.65
CA HIS A 162 67.15 -25.77 -21.91
C HIS A 162 66.01 -24.86 -21.43
N SER A 163 65.19 -24.39 -22.36
CA SER A 163 64.01 -23.56 -22.11
C SER A 163 62.73 -24.34 -22.45
N VAL A 164 61.63 -24.00 -21.76
CA VAL A 164 60.37 -24.74 -21.86
C VAL A 164 59.32 -23.85 -22.53
N VAL A 165 58.79 -24.31 -23.67
CA VAL A 165 57.83 -23.54 -24.47
C VAL A 165 56.52 -24.31 -24.65
N TYR A 166 55.40 -23.66 -24.37
CA TYR A 166 54.05 -24.20 -24.58
C TYR A 166 53.48 -23.72 -25.93
N LEU A 167 53.47 -24.60 -26.93
CA LEU A 167 53.00 -24.26 -28.29
C LEU A 167 51.48 -24.14 -28.45
N LYS A 168 50.70 -24.64 -27.47
CA LYS A 168 49.23 -24.57 -27.47
C LYS A 168 48.74 -24.14 -26.10
N LEU A 169 48.37 -22.87 -25.94
CA LEU A 169 47.91 -22.34 -24.67
C LEU A 169 46.42 -22.66 -24.44
N VAL A 170 46.02 -22.85 -23.18
CA VAL A 170 44.60 -22.94 -22.82
C VAL A 170 44.13 -21.54 -22.42
N THR A 171 43.35 -20.91 -23.28
CA THR A 171 42.83 -19.55 -23.09
C THR A 171 41.39 -19.56 -22.60
N ARG A 172 41.08 -18.68 -21.65
CA ARG A 172 39.75 -18.42 -21.12
C ARG A 172 39.05 -17.41 -22.03
N ARG A 173 37.83 -17.73 -22.48
CA ARG A 173 36.91 -16.80 -23.13
C ARG A 173 35.52 -16.91 -22.50
N THR A 174 34.80 -15.80 -22.47
CA THR A 174 33.40 -15.78 -22.08
C THR A 174 32.56 -15.88 -23.35
N ASN A 175 31.66 -16.85 -23.43
CA ASN A 175 30.71 -17.00 -24.51
C ASN A 175 29.33 -16.62 -23.99
N TYR A 176 28.64 -15.74 -24.71
CA TYR A 176 27.28 -15.33 -24.39
C TYR A 176 26.33 -16.12 -25.27
N ARG A 177 25.41 -16.89 -24.68
CA ARG A 177 24.40 -17.64 -25.45
C ARG A 177 23.04 -16.97 -25.28
N GLN A 178 22.55 -16.36 -26.36
CA GLN A 178 21.23 -15.70 -26.39
C GLN A 178 20.08 -16.70 -26.58
N ASP A 179 20.38 -17.91 -27.07
CA ASP A 179 19.40 -18.98 -27.32
C ASP A 179 19.17 -19.88 -26.09
N ASN A 180 19.68 -19.49 -24.91
CA ASN A 180 19.47 -20.25 -23.69
C ASN A 180 18.02 -20.10 -23.25
N LEU A 181 17.40 -21.20 -22.81
CA LEU A 181 16.00 -21.25 -22.40
C LEU A 181 15.64 -20.18 -21.36
N ILE A 182 16.52 -19.90 -20.40
CA ILE A 182 16.34 -18.82 -19.42
C ILE A 182 16.22 -17.42 -20.05
N THR A 183 16.97 -17.15 -21.12
CA THR A 183 16.92 -15.89 -21.84
C THR A 183 15.58 -15.74 -22.56
N LEU A 184 15.08 -16.82 -23.16
CA LEU A 184 13.77 -16.85 -23.81
C LEU A 184 12.62 -16.71 -22.79
N ILE A 185 12.71 -17.36 -21.63
CA ILE A 185 11.77 -17.16 -20.51
C ILE A 185 11.77 -15.70 -20.04
N HIS A 186 12.95 -15.09 -19.91
CA HIS A 186 13.05 -13.67 -19.55
C HIS A 186 12.41 -12.77 -20.61
N LYS A 187 12.66 -13.00 -21.91
CA LYS A 187 11.99 -12.27 -23.01
C LYS A 187 10.47 -12.37 -22.90
N PHE A 188 9.95 -13.59 -22.71
CA PHE A 188 8.53 -13.84 -22.53
C PHE A 188 7.95 -13.03 -21.35
N CYS A 189 8.57 -13.12 -20.17
CA CYS A 189 8.06 -12.42 -18.98
C CYS A 189 8.15 -10.90 -19.12
N VAL A 190 9.19 -10.36 -19.76
CA VAL A 190 9.31 -8.93 -20.06
C VAL A 190 8.18 -8.47 -20.96
N TYR A 191 7.88 -9.23 -22.03
CA TYR A 191 6.78 -8.92 -22.94
C TYR A 191 5.43 -8.93 -22.23
N GLU A 192 5.10 -9.97 -21.46
CA GLU A 192 3.85 -10.03 -20.68
C GLU A 192 3.76 -8.91 -19.63
N ALA A 193 4.85 -8.61 -18.93
CA ALA A 193 4.85 -7.54 -17.94
C ALA A 193 4.72 -6.14 -18.56
N ALA A 194 5.36 -5.92 -19.70
CA ALA A 194 5.24 -4.68 -20.46
C ALA A 194 3.83 -4.50 -21.03
N ARG A 195 3.17 -5.57 -21.48
CA ARG A 195 1.76 -5.53 -21.91
C ARG A 195 0.84 -5.04 -20.80
N MET A 196 1.05 -5.50 -19.57
CA MET A 196 0.18 -5.21 -18.45
C MET A 196 0.47 -3.86 -17.76
N LEU A 197 1.76 -3.51 -17.58
CA LEU A 197 2.20 -2.34 -16.79
C LEU A 197 3.10 -1.36 -17.56
N GLY A 198 3.57 -1.72 -18.76
CA GLY A 198 4.43 -0.87 -19.59
C GLY A 198 3.92 0.56 -19.75
N PRO A 199 2.60 0.79 -20.00
CA PRO A 199 2.06 2.14 -20.07
C PRO A 199 2.32 2.99 -18.82
N LEU A 200 2.31 2.40 -17.60
CA LEU A 200 2.64 3.11 -16.36
C LEU A 200 4.12 3.49 -16.25
N LEU A 201 4.99 2.69 -16.88
CA LEU A 201 6.44 2.92 -16.96
C LEU A 201 6.83 3.85 -18.12
N GLY A 202 5.86 4.23 -18.97
CA GLY A 202 6.09 5.06 -20.13
C GLY A 202 6.68 4.31 -21.33
N VAL A 203 6.60 2.98 -21.33
CA VAL A 203 7.10 2.12 -22.41
C VAL A 203 5.93 1.50 -23.16
N THR A 204 6.01 1.39 -24.48
CA THR A 204 4.97 0.71 -25.27
C THR A 204 5.38 -0.71 -25.64
N GLU A 205 4.40 -1.60 -25.82
CA GLU A 205 4.62 -3.01 -26.13
C GLU A 205 5.46 -3.22 -27.40
N ASP A 206 5.34 -2.32 -28.39
CA ASP A 206 6.09 -2.36 -29.64
C ASP A 206 7.59 -2.07 -29.50
N GLU A 207 8.04 -1.65 -28.31
CA GLU A 207 9.46 -1.50 -27.99
C GLU A 207 10.12 -2.83 -27.57
N PHE A 208 9.36 -3.91 -27.41
CA PHE A 208 9.84 -5.21 -26.93
C PHE A 208 9.76 -6.29 -28.01
N ASP A 209 10.72 -7.22 -27.97
CA ASP A 209 10.73 -8.37 -28.87
C ASP A 209 9.55 -9.31 -28.57
N LEU A 210 8.86 -9.75 -29.62
CA LEU A 210 7.84 -10.79 -29.51
C LEU A 210 8.45 -12.09 -28.95
N PRO A 211 7.77 -12.79 -28.03
CA PRO A 211 8.26 -14.04 -27.50
C PRO A 211 8.40 -15.09 -28.60
N GLU A 212 9.53 -15.81 -28.56
CA GLU A 212 9.82 -16.93 -29.48
C GLU A 212 9.28 -18.27 -28.95
N LEU A 213 8.90 -18.31 -27.67
CA LEU A 213 8.37 -19.48 -26.98
C LEU A 213 6.92 -19.25 -26.57
N ASP A 214 6.11 -20.30 -26.73
CA ASP A 214 4.80 -20.39 -26.10
C ASP A 214 4.96 -20.59 -24.58
N PHE A 215 3.93 -20.19 -23.83
CA PHE A 215 3.91 -20.36 -22.38
C PHE A 215 3.80 -21.85 -22.01
N ASP A 216 4.73 -22.33 -21.19
CA ASP A 216 4.73 -23.67 -20.60
C ASP A 216 5.09 -23.53 -19.12
N TYR A 217 4.07 -23.67 -18.27
CA TYR A 217 4.20 -23.43 -16.83
C TYR A 217 5.21 -24.39 -16.18
N GLU A 218 5.09 -25.70 -16.41
CA GLU A 218 5.97 -26.68 -15.80
C GLU A 218 7.43 -26.47 -16.22
N LEU A 219 7.68 -26.28 -17.53
CA LEU A 219 9.02 -26.06 -18.07
C LEU A 219 9.64 -24.77 -17.50
N PHE A 220 8.89 -23.67 -17.47
CA PHE A 220 9.41 -22.39 -17.03
C PHE A 220 9.76 -22.42 -15.54
N VAL A 221 8.90 -23.02 -14.72
CA VAL A 221 9.13 -23.17 -13.27
C VAL A 221 10.34 -24.06 -12.98
N GLU A 222 10.50 -25.18 -13.68
CA GLU A 222 11.66 -26.09 -13.51
C GLU A 222 12.97 -25.35 -13.78
N VAL A 223 13.06 -24.68 -14.94
CA VAL A 223 14.26 -23.93 -15.34
C VAL A 223 14.58 -22.82 -14.35
N LEU A 224 13.57 -22.06 -13.92
CA LEU A 224 13.77 -20.96 -12.98
C LEU A 224 14.21 -21.45 -11.59
N LYS A 225 13.62 -22.53 -11.07
CA LYS A 225 14.03 -23.12 -9.78
C LYS A 225 15.46 -23.64 -9.82
N ASP A 226 15.86 -24.29 -10.91
CA ASP A 226 17.24 -24.72 -11.12
C ASP A 226 18.21 -23.53 -11.16
N LYS A 227 17.82 -22.42 -11.80
CA LYS A 227 18.63 -21.19 -11.83
C LYS A 227 18.73 -20.52 -10.46
N VAL A 228 17.64 -20.45 -9.70
CA VAL A 228 17.65 -19.95 -8.31
C VAL A 228 18.60 -20.79 -7.45
N ALA A 229 18.54 -22.13 -7.56
CA ALA A 229 19.38 -23.02 -6.77
C ALA A 229 20.87 -22.99 -7.14
N SER A 230 21.20 -22.58 -8.36
CA SER A 230 22.57 -22.61 -8.90
C SER A 230 23.27 -21.25 -8.98
N THR A 231 22.55 -20.14 -8.79
CA THR A 231 23.12 -18.79 -8.83
C THR A 231 23.50 -18.29 -7.44
N PHE A 232 24.59 -17.53 -7.36
CA PHE A 232 25.08 -16.88 -6.12
C PHE A 232 25.13 -15.35 -6.25
N ASN A 233 24.59 -14.81 -7.33
CA ASN A 233 24.52 -13.38 -7.55
C ASN A 233 23.14 -12.88 -7.09
N ASP A 234 23.12 -12.04 -6.06
CA ASP A 234 21.90 -11.53 -5.43
C ASP A 234 20.95 -10.86 -6.43
N LYS A 235 21.49 -10.08 -7.37
CA LYS A 235 20.71 -9.43 -8.42
C LYS A 235 20.04 -10.44 -9.35
N PHE A 236 20.74 -11.53 -9.69
CA PHE A 236 20.16 -12.60 -10.50
C PHE A 236 19.17 -13.44 -9.70
N LEU A 237 19.40 -13.65 -8.40
CA LEU A 237 18.41 -14.28 -7.52
C LEU A 237 17.11 -13.48 -7.51
N GLU A 238 17.20 -12.16 -7.31
CA GLU A 238 16.05 -11.25 -7.32
C GLU A 238 15.30 -11.30 -8.65
N LEU A 239 16.01 -11.27 -9.78
CA LEU A 239 15.41 -11.41 -11.10
C LEU A 239 14.69 -12.77 -11.24
N PHE A 240 15.34 -13.88 -10.90
CA PHE A 240 14.76 -15.21 -11.08
C PHE A 240 13.55 -15.45 -10.16
N HIS A 241 13.57 -14.92 -8.93
CA HIS A 241 12.40 -14.93 -8.06
C HIS A 241 11.25 -14.08 -8.61
N SER A 242 11.56 -12.93 -9.21
CA SER A 242 10.56 -12.09 -9.88
C SER A 242 9.96 -12.79 -11.09
N LEU A 243 10.78 -13.43 -11.93
CA LEU A 243 10.32 -14.22 -13.07
C LEU A 243 9.43 -15.39 -12.62
N LEU A 244 9.82 -16.10 -11.55
CA LEU A 244 9.02 -17.19 -11.00
C LEU A 244 7.65 -16.68 -10.53
N SER A 245 7.61 -15.53 -9.85
CA SER A 245 6.35 -14.92 -9.41
C SER A 245 5.43 -14.51 -10.57
N VAL A 246 6.01 -14.03 -11.68
CA VAL A 246 5.27 -13.73 -12.92
C VAL A 246 4.70 -15.02 -13.53
N VAL A 247 5.52 -16.06 -13.67
CA VAL A 247 5.10 -17.36 -14.23
C VAL A 247 4.01 -18.02 -13.38
N ASP A 248 4.16 -18.03 -12.05
CA ASP A 248 3.17 -18.55 -11.11
C ASP A 248 1.83 -17.81 -11.24
N PHE A 249 1.87 -16.48 -11.38
CA PHE A 249 0.67 -15.69 -11.62
C PHE A 249 -0.01 -16.04 -12.95
N LEU A 250 0.75 -16.17 -14.04
CA LEU A 250 0.20 -16.50 -15.36
C LEU A 250 -0.39 -17.91 -15.40
N GLY A 251 0.29 -18.91 -14.83
CA GLY A 251 -0.19 -20.30 -14.77
C GLY A 251 -1.48 -20.46 -13.95
N ASN A 252 -1.60 -19.72 -12.84
CA ASN A 252 -2.82 -19.71 -12.03
C ASN A 252 -4.02 -19.09 -12.78
N ARG A 253 -3.77 -18.20 -13.75
CA ARG A 253 -4.84 -17.59 -14.56
C ARG A 253 -5.31 -18.50 -15.68
N GLU A 254 -4.40 -19.19 -16.38
CA GLU A 254 -4.78 -20.14 -17.44
C GLU A 254 -5.65 -21.29 -16.92
N THR A 255 -5.40 -21.73 -15.68
CA THR A 255 -6.17 -22.79 -15.03
C THR A 255 -7.54 -22.33 -14.50
N SER A 256 -7.76 -21.01 -14.39
CA SER A 256 -9.04 -20.42 -13.97
C SER A 256 -9.99 -20.21 -15.16
N VAL A 257 -10.89 -21.17 -15.38
CA VAL A 257 -11.75 -21.31 -16.57
C VAL A 257 -12.71 -20.12 -16.86
N ASN A 258 -12.77 -19.08 -16.01
CA ASN A 258 -13.73 -17.96 -16.13
C ASN A 258 -13.14 -16.59 -15.77
N ASP A 259 -11.83 -16.34 -15.99
CA ASP A 259 -11.20 -15.11 -15.50
C ASP A 259 -11.25 -13.93 -16.50
N ASP A 260 -12.47 -13.51 -16.86
CA ASP A 260 -12.75 -12.18 -17.41
C ASP A 260 -12.73 -11.09 -16.31
N SER A 261 -12.27 -11.43 -15.10
CA SER A 261 -12.24 -10.50 -13.97
C SER A 261 -11.05 -9.54 -14.05
N ASP A 262 -11.27 -8.29 -13.63
CA ASP A 262 -10.23 -7.25 -13.59
C ASP A 262 -9.07 -7.70 -12.69
N ILE A 263 -7.83 -7.62 -13.19
CA ILE A 263 -6.64 -7.91 -12.39
C ILE A 263 -6.45 -6.76 -11.42
N CYS A 264 -6.46 -7.06 -10.12
CA CYS A 264 -6.40 -6.05 -9.07
C CYS A 264 -5.17 -6.23 -8.18
N PHE A 265 -4.54 -5.12 -7.83
CA PHE A 265 -3.55 -5.01 -6.76
C PHE A 265 -3.95 -3.85 -5.84
N GLY A 266 -4.38 -4.15 -4.62
CA GLY A 266 -4.72 -3.12 -3.63
C GLY A 266 -5.79 -3.53 -2.64
N PHE A 267 -6.42 -2.53 -2.03
CA PHE A 267 -7.49 -2.69 -1.05
C PHE A 267 -8.86 -2.54 -1.71
N LYS A 268 -9.75 -3.50 -1.50
CA LYS A 268 -11.17 -3.37 -1.86
C LYS A 268 -11.86 -2.29 -1.02
N LYS A 269 -11.48 -2.20 0.26
CA LYS A 269 -11.87 -1.12 1.18
C LYS A 269 -10.65 -0.56 1.86
N PHE A 270 -10.44 0.74 1.72
CA PHE A 270 -9.27 1.42 2.29
C PHE A 270 -9.46 1.85 3.76
N ASP A 271 -10.65 1.65 4.34
CA ASP A 271 -11.02 2.13 5.67
C ASP A 271 -10.05 1.67 6.78
N HIS A 272 -9.68 0.38 6.79
CA HIS A 272 -8.73 -0.16 7.78
C HIS A 272 -7.29 0.30 7.55
N ALA A 273 -6.89 0.50 6.29
CA ALA A 273 -5.57 1.07 5.99
C ALA A 273 -5.51 2.53 6.48
N TRP A 274 -6.59 3.30 6.28
CA TRP A 274 -6.73 4.64 6.85
C TRP A 274 -6.63 4.62 8.38
N GLU A 275 -7.44 3.80 9.05
CA GLU A 275 -7.42 3.62 10.51
C GLU A 275 -6.01 3.28 11.02
N GLY A 276 -5.34 2.32 10.39
CA GLY A 276 -3.99 1.90 10.73
C GLY A 276 -2.96 3.03 10.57
N MET A 277 -3.06 3.83 9.50
CA MET A 277 -2.20 5.00 9.31
C MET A 277 -2.43 6.08 10.37
N ILE A 278 -3.68 6.35 10.77
CA ILE A 278 -3.99 7.30 11.85
C ILE A 278 -3.41 6.80 13.18
N ASP A 279 -3.57 5.52 13.48
CA ASP A 279 -3.01 4.92 14.70
C ASP A 279 -1.48 4.96 14.71
N CYS A 280 -0.83 4.78 13.56
CA CYS A 280 0.63 4.92 13.46
C CYS A 280 1.11 6.35 13.71
N ILE A 281 0.37 7.37 13.25
CA ILE A 281 0.73 8.80 13.46
C ILE A 281 0.48 9.23 14.90
N PHE A 282 -0.74 9.02 15.39
CA PHE A 282 -1.25 9.62 16.64
C PHE A 282 -1.25 8.65 17.82
N GLY A 283 -1.36 7.35 17.57
CA GLY A 283 -1.40 6.33 18.60
C GLY A 283 -0.08 6.22 19.37
N ASN A 284 -0.16 6.34 20.69
CA ASN A 284 1.00 6.23 21.58
C ASN A 284 0.77 5.37 22.82
N VAL A 285 -0.39 4.73 22.94
CA VAL A 285 -0.66 3.70 23.94
C VAL A 285 -0.19 2.34 23.42
N VAL A 286 0.56 1.60 24.24
CA VAL A 286 1.12 0.29 23.87
C VAL A 286 0.03 -0.78 23.90
N ASP A 287 -0.76 -0.84 24.97
CA ASP A 287 -1.89 -1.76 25.09
C ASP A 287 -3.20 -0.98 25.05
N LYS A 288 -3.80 -0.90 23.85
CA LYS A 288 -5.11 -0.25 23.67
C LYS A 288 -6.25 -1.07 24.28
N THR A 289 -6.04 -2.35 24.63
CA THR A 289 -7.12 -3.19 25.16
C THR A 289 -7.59 -2.74 26.53
N GLU A 290 -6.74 -2.04 27.28
CA GLU A 290 -7.10 -1.36 28.52
C GLU A 290 -8.26 -0.38 28.29
N TYR A 291 -8.34 0.27 27.12
CA TYR A 291 -9.33 1.30 26.81
C TYR A 291 -10.67 0.74 26.34
N ASN A 292 -10.85 -0.59 26.32
CA ASN A 292 -12.02 -1.21 25.75
C ASN A 292 -13.16 -1.35 26.77
N PRO A 293 -14.34 -0.77 26.51
CA PRO A 293 -15.55 -1.09 27.26
C PRO A 293 -16.00 -2.54 26.96
N HIS A 294 -16.33 -3.27 28.02
CA HIS A 294 -16.82 -4.65 27.93
C HIS A 294 -18.30 -4.75 28.33
N LEU A 295 -19.07 -5.49 27.54
CA LEU A 295 -20.45 -5.85 27.78
C LEU A 295 -20.50 -7.10 28.65
N LYS A 296 -21.35 -7.10 29.67
CA LYS A 296 -21.64 -8.27 30.49
C LYS A 296 -23.09 -8.67 30.28
N PHE A 297 -23.32 -9.93 29.93
CA PHE A 297 -24.66 -10.50 29.81
C PHE A 297 -24.98 -11.33 31.05
N ILE A 298 -26.10 -11.04 31.70
CA ILE A 298 -26.63 -11.86 32.79
C ILE A 298 -27.86 -12.58 32.24
N ALA A 299 -27.73 -13.87 31.98
CA ALA A 299 -28.82 -14.67 31.46
C ALA A 299 -29.82 -14.99 32.57
N VAL A 300 -31.10 -14.67 32.35
CA VAL A 300 -32.20 -15.09 33.21
C VAL A 300 -33.08 -16.04 32.39
N ASN A 301 -33.17 -17.30 32.83
CA ASN A 301 -33.90 -18.40 32.15
C ASN A 301 -33.34 -18.83 30.78
N SER A 302 -32.00 -18.82 30.60
CA SER A 302 -31.37 -19.53 29.48
C SER A 302 -30.99 -20.95 29.90
N LYS A 303 -30.73 -21.83 28.92
CA LYS A 303 -30.15 -23.16 29.19
C LYS A 303 -28.78 -23.06 29.88
N ASP A 304 -28.08 -21.94 29.67
CA ASP A 304 -26.77 -21.64 30.25
C ASP A 304 -26.89 -21.06 31.68
N ALA A 305 -28.10 -20.80 32.19
CA ALA A 305 -28.31 -20.30 33.54
C ALA A 305 -28.03 -21.37 34.63
N GLU A 306 -28.06 -22.66 34.27
CA GLU A 306 -27.74 -23.77 35.19
C GLU A 306 -26.24 -24.10 35.24
N GLU A 307 -25.43 -23.63 34.28
CA GLU A 307 -23.96 -23.78 34.22
C GLU A 307 -23.24 -22.49 34.67
N GLN A 308 -23.72 -21.81 35.72
CA GLN A 308 -23.00 -20.69 36.32
C GLN A 308 -21.85 -21.16 37.25
N THR A 309 -20.92 -21.96 36.74
CA THR A 309 -19.53 -22.04 37.23
C THR A 309 -18.69 -22.78 36.19
N VAL A 310 -18.37 -22.14 35.07
CA VAL A 310 -17.22 -22.58 34.27
C VAL A 310 -16.43 -21.33 33.90
N ASN A 311 -15.40 -21.05 34.70
CA ASN A 311 -14.22 -20.35 34.20
C ASN A 311 -13.52 -21.36 33.28
N SER A 312 -13.85 -21.36 32.00
CA SER A 312 -13.10 -22.12 30.99
C SER A 312 -12.42 -21.15 30.07
N ASP A 313 -11.12 -21.38 29.83
CA ASP A 313 -10.27 -20.64 28.90
C ASP A 313 -10.79 -20.61 27.43
N ASP A 314 -11.96 -21.21 27.15
CA ASP A 314 -12.73 -21.09 25.91
C ASP A 314 -13.51 -19.75 25.78
N ASP A 315 -13.55 -18.93 26.84
CA ASP A 315 -14.22 -17.61 26.92
C ASP A 315 -13.61 -16.51 26.03
N VAL A 316 -12.47 -16.77 25.39
CA VAL A 316 -11.77 -15.77 24.56
C VAL A 316 -12.63 -15.36 23.35
N LYS A 317 -13.42 -16.27 22.77
CA LYS A 317 -14.27 -15.96 21.59
C LYS A 317 -15.50 -15.12 21.93
N ASP A 318 -16.08 -15.25 23.12
CA ASP A 318 -17.19 -14.42 23.58
C ASP A 318 -16.72 -13.06 24.12
N SER A 319 -15.48 -12.96 24.60
CA SER A 319 -14.84 -11.67 24.93
C SER A 319 -14.73 -10.73 23.72
N LEU A 320 -14.59 -11.27 22.50
CA LEU A 320 -14.46 -10.46 21.28
C LEU A 320 -15.80 -9.82 20.85
N ARG A 321 -16.93 -10.52 21.04
CA ARG A 321 -18.28 -10.02 20.71
C ARG A 321 -18.78 -8.96 21.69
N SER A 322 -18.26 -8.97 22.90
CA SER A 322 -18.70 -8.11 23.99
C SER A 322 -17.87 -6.82 24.12
N THR A 323 -16.89 -6.57 23.26
CA THR A 323 -15.90 -5.52 23.48
C THR A 323 -15.97 -4.42 22.42
N LEU A 324 -16.22 -3.18 22.85
CA LEU A 324 -16.08 -1.99 21.98
C LEU A 324 -14.60 -1.59 21.92
N ARG A 325 -14.09 -1.28 20.73
CA ARG A 325 -12.66 -1.01 20.50
C ARG A 325 -12.46 0.36 19.87
N PRO A 326 -11.74 1.29 20.52
CA PRO A 326 -11.38 2.55 19.90
C PRO A 326 -10.27 2.34 18.87
N ASP A 327 -10.37 3.04 17.75
CA ASP A 327 -9.40 2.95 16.65
C ASP A 327 -8.01 3.44 17.10
N THR A 328 -7.94 4.62 17.72
CA THR A 328 -6.68 5.25 18.13
C THR A 328 -6.85 5.97 19.47
N ILE A 329 -5.91 5.72 20.38
CA ILE A 329 -5.80 6.45 21.66
C ILE A 329 -4.49 7.24 21.66
N MET A 330 -4.60 8.55 21.84
CA MET A 330 -3.47 9.47 21.92
C MET A 330 -3.46 10.13 23.30
N LYS A 331 -2.38 9.94 24.06
CA LYS A 331 -2.11 10.67 25.31
C LYS A 331 -1.18 11.84 25.05
N LEU A 332 -1.51 13.02 25.56
CA LEU A 332 -0.62 14.19 25.48
C LEU A 332 -0.66 14.98 26.79
N GLY A 333 0.40 14.82 27.60
CA GLY A 333 0.39 15.26 28.99
C GLY A 333 -0.72 14.54 29.77
N ASP A 334 -1.52 15.30 30.50
CA ASP A 334 -2.66 14.78 31.26
C ASP A 334 -3.94 14.61 30.41
N SER A 335 -3.87 14.87 29.10
CA SER A 335 -5.04 14.75 28.21
C SER A 335 -5.08 13.43 27.47
N VAL A 336 -6.28 12.87 27.36
CA VAL A 336 -6.58 11.67 26.60
C VAL A 336 -7.46 12.05 25.41
N PHE A 337 -7.01 11.72 24.21
CA PHE A 337 -7.74 11.91 22.97
C PHE A 337 -8.13 10.54 22.44
N ILE A 338 -9.44 10.33 22.30
CA ILE A 338 -10.03 9.14 21.72
C ILE A 338 -10.39 9.52 20.29
N LEU A 339 -9.70 8.89 19.34
CA LEU A 339 -9.78 9.22 17.93
C LEU A 339 -10.41 8.07 17.17
N ASP A 340 -11.36 8.41 16.31
CA ASP A 340 -12.15 7.46 15.52
C ASP A 340 -12.01 7.81 14.05
N SER A 341 -11.38 6.90 13.31
CA SER A 341 -11.03 7.14 11.93
C SER A 341 -12.22 6.81 11.04
N LYS A 342 -12.70 7.80 10.27
CA LYS A 342 -13.86 7.65 9.40
C LYS A 342 -13.49 7.98 7.97
N TYR A 343 -13.39 6.96 7.12
CA TYR A 343 -13.12 7.10 5.67
C TYR A 343 -14.36 7.57 4.88
N TYR A 344 -15.00 8.62 5.38
CA TYR A 344 -16.31 9.08 4.93
C TYR A 344 -16.21 10.11 3.80
N LYS A 345 -17.31 10.31 3.06
CA LYS A 345 -17.38 11.26 1.94
C LYS A 345 -17.36 12.73 2.40
N PHE A 346 -17.57 13.00 3.69
CA PHE A 346 -17.67 14.35 4.24
C PHE A 346 -16.45 15.22 3.92
N GLY A 347 -15.22 14.73 4.10
CA GLY A 347 -14.01 15.53 3.85
C GLY A 347 -13.85 15.98 2.39
N VAL A 348 -14.49 15.27 1.44
CA VAL A 348 -14.43 15.60 0.00
C VAL A 348 -15.66 16.36 -0.47
N LYS A 349 -16.86 15.95 -0.05
CA LYS A 349 -18.13 16.56 -0.49
C LYS A 349 -18.54 17.77 0.36
N ASN A 350 -18.06 17.85 1.61
CA ASN A 350 -18.43 18.86 2.60
C ASN A 350 -19.95 18.97 2.85
N GLU A 351 -20.65 17.83 2.84
CA GLU A 351 -22.09 17.75 3.09
C GLU A 351 -22.40 16.97 4.38
N THR A 352 -23.19 17.55 5.26
CA THR A 352 -23.48 17.00 6.61
C THR A 352 -24.12 15.61 6.59
N ARG A 353 -24.83 15.22 5.52
CA ARG A 353 -25.39 13.86 5.35
C ARG A 353 -24.33 12.75 5.34
N TYR A 354 -23.07 13.10 5.07
CA TYR A 354 -21.94 12.16 5.07
C TYR A 354 -21.14 12.17 6.37
N LEU A 355 -21.62 12.88 7.41
CA LEU A 355 -21.01 12.81 8.74
C LEU A 355 -21.33 11.49 9.45
N PRO A 356 -20.55 11.13 10.49
CA PRO A 356 -20.84 9.99 11.36
C PRO A 356 -22.26 10.04 11.94
N GLY A 357 -22.96 8.91 11.84
CA GLY A 357 -24.32 8.74 12.37
C GLY A 357 -24.35 8.45 13.87
N ALA A 358 -25.57 8.32 14.40
CA ALA A 358 -25.82 8.15 15.84
C ALA A 358 -25.06 6.99 16.48
N GLU A 359 -24.88 5.86 15.78
CA GLU A 359 -24.12 4.71 16.29
C GLU A 359 -22.66 5.07 16.59
N SER A 360 -21.99 5.80 15.69
CA SER A 360 -20.60 6.23 15.88
C SER A 360 -20.48 7.24 17.02
N VAL A 361 -21.46 8.15 17.14
CA VAL A 361 -21.54 9.13 18.24
C VAL A 361 -21.69 8.41 19.59
N CYS A 362 -22.61 7.46 19.68
CA CYS A 362 -22.81 6.68 20.91
C CYS A 362 -21.57 5.86 21.29
N LYS A 363 -20.88 5.25 20.32
CA LYS A 363 -19.61 4.55 20.56
C LYS A 363 -18.54 5.47 21.13
N GLN A 364 -18.35 6.64 20.53
CA GLN A 364 -17.39 7.64 21.02
C GLN A 364 -17.71 8.14 22.43
N MET A 365 -18.99 8.38 22.73
CA MET A 365 -19.39 8.73 24.09
C MET A 365 -19.12 7.59 25.09
N ALA A 366 -19.40 6.34 24.70
CA ALA A 366 -19.15 5.18 25.55
C ALA A 366 -17.66 4.99 25.86
N TYR A 367 -16.77 5.20 24.89
CA TYR A 367 -15.32 5.17 25.12
C TYR A 367 -14.88 6.21 26.14
N ALA A 368 -15.31 7.47 25.97
CA ALA A 368 -14.95 8.54 26.89
C ALA A 368 -15.50 8.33 28.31
N GLU A 369 -16.75 7.89 28.43
CA GLU A 369 -17.36 7.56 29.73
C GLU A 369 -16.64 6.38 30.40
N TYR A 370 -16.17 5.40 29.63
CA TYR A 370 -15.36 4.31 30.17
C TYR A 370 -14.03 4.85 30.72
N VAL A 371 -13.32 5.69 29.97
CA VAL A 371 -12.06 6.31 30.41
C VAL A 371 -12.27 7.18 31.66
N GLU A 372 -13.30 8.03 31.69
CA GLU A 372 -13.60 8.85 32.87
C GLU A 372 -13.85 7.99 34.12
N ASN A 373 -14.70 6.96 34.01
CA ASN A 373 -15.20 6.24 35.18
C ASN A 373 -14.30 5.08 35.64
N HIS A 374 -13.52 4.48 34.72
CA HIS A 374 -12.74 3.26 35.01
C HIS A 374 -11.23 3.51 34.99
N MET A 375 -10.75 4.56 34.31
CA MET A 375 -9.31 4.92 34.29
C MET A 375 -8.96 6.06 35.23
N ASN A 376 -9.95 6.62 35.94
CA ASN A 376 -9.78 7.74 36.87
C ASN A 376 -9.14 8.98 36.22
N GLU A 377 -9.35 9.15 34.92
CA GLU A 377 -8.92 10.31 34.15
C GLU A 377 -9.89 11.47 34.37
N LYS A 378 -9.38 12.70 34.40
CA LYS A 378 -10.22 13.87 34.66
C LYS A 378 -11.10 14.17 33.44
N ALA A 379 -12.39 14.37 33.68
CA ALA A 379 -13.37 14.58 32.62
C ALA A 379 -13.05 15.76 31.69
N ASP A 380 -12.45 16.84 32.22
CA ASP A 380 -12.05 18.05 31.49
C ASP A 380 -10.78 17.85 30.63
N LYS A 381 -10.19 16.66 30.69
CA LYS A 381 -8.98 16.27 29.95
C LYS A 381 -9.22 15.16 28.94
N ILE A 382 -10.46 14.72 28.78
CA ILE A 382 -10.84 13.69 27.80
C ILE A 382 -11.49 14.37 26.59
N PHE A 383 -11.03 14.04 25.39
CA PHE A 383 -11.51 14.62 24.14
C PHE A 383 -11.85 13.51 23.14
N ASN A 384 -12.94 13.69 22.41
CA ASN A 384 -13.35 12.80 21.32
C ASN A 384 -13.18 13.51 19.97
N ALA A 385 -12.68 12.82 18.96
CA ALA A 385 -12.63 13.35 17.60
C ALA A 385 -12.83 12.26 16.54
N PHE A 386 -13.59 12.59 15.51
CA PHE A 386 -13.60 11.87 14.24
C PHE A 386 -12.48 12.40 13.34
N ILE A 387 -11.68 11.51 12.76
CA ILE A 387 -10.61 11.84 11.81
C ILE A 387 -11.03 11.41 10.40
N ILE A 388 -11.28 12.38 9.53
CA ILE A 388 -11.86 12.19 8.19
C ILE A 388 -10.84 12.62 7.12
N PRO A 389 -10.60 11.81 6.08
CA PRO A 389 -9.64 12.19 5.04
C PRO A 389 -10.18 13.33 4.18
N TYR A 390 -9.32 14.28 3.83
CA TYR A 390 -9.62 15.33 2.85
C TYR A 390 -8.37 15.75 2.08
N HIS A 391 -8.56 16.68 1.15
CA HIS A 391 -7.49 17.37 0.44
C HIS A 391 -7.29 18.76 1.05
N ALA A 392 -6.14 19.00 1.69
CA ALA A 392 -5.80 20.32 2.20
C ALA A 392 -5.41 21.27 1.06
N LYS A 393 -5.87 22.52 1.12
CA LYS A 393 -5.55 23.55 0.12
C LYS A 393 -4.24 24.30 0.40
N SER A 394 -3.44 23.87 1.37
CA SER A 394 -2.28 24.62 1.87
C SER A 394 -0.98 23.83 1.70
N ASP A 395 0.03 24.49 1.15
CA ASP A 395 1.40 23.99 0.99
C ASP A 395 2.27 24.16 2.24
N GLU A 396 1.77 24.82 3.28
CA GLU A 396 2.67 25.43 4.26
C GLU A 396 3.14 24.49 5.38
N LEU A 397 2.45 23.38 5.65
CA LEU A 397 2.89 22.44 6.69
C LEU A 397 2.42 20.98 6.46
N PRO A 398 3.23 19.97 6.82
CA PRO A 398 2.80 18.57 6.81
C PRO A 398 1.64 18.34 7.78
N TYR A 399 0.73 17.44 7.39
CA TYR A 399 -0.53 17.15 8.07
C TYR A 399 -1.44 18.38 8.12
N GLY A 400 -1.99 18.75 6.97
CA GLY A 400 -3.11 19.71 6.93
C GLY A 400 -4.24 19.18 7.81
N ILE A 401 -4.54 19.88 8.90
CA ILE A 401 -5.54 19.50 9.90
C ILE A 401 -6.51 20.66 10.05
N GLU A 402 -7.80 20.39 9.91
CA GLU A 402 -8.85 21.40 10.03
C GLU A 402 -10.04 20.85 10.85
N ASN A 403 -10.48 21.60 11.86
CA ASN A 403 -11.74 21.30 12.54
C ASN A 403 -12.91 21.88 11.75
N LYS A 404 -13.81 21.02 11.30
CA LYS A 404 -15.01 21.39 10.51
C LYS A 404 -16.26 21.60 11.37
N GLY A 405 -16.17 21.39 12.68
CA GLY A 405 -17.28 21.55 13.62
C GLY A 405 -17.40 20.37 14.58
N PHE A 406 -18.55 20.27 15.23
CA PHE A 406 -18.78 19.31 16.31
C PHE A 406 -20.07 18.53 16.12
N ILE A 407 -20.07 17.28 16.55
CA ILE A 407 -21.26 16.45 16.69
C ILE A 407 -21.49 16.19 18.17
N TYR A 408 -22.72 16.38 18.63
CA TYR A 408 -23.13 16.10 20.00
C TYR A 408 -24.51 15.46 20.04
N GLY A 409 -24.77 14.74 21.14
CA GLY A 409 -26.07 14.17 21.43
C GLY A 409 -26.91 15.15 22.25
N ASP A 410 -28.03 15.60 21.70
CA ASP A 410 -28.95 16.54 22.37
C ASP A 410 -29.43 16.02 23.75
N TRP A 411 -29.66 14.71 23.87
CA TRP A 411 -30.05 14.03 25.11
C TRP A 411 -28.99 14.12 26.22
N LYS A 412 -27.71 14.30 25.85
CA LYS A 412 -26.59 14.46 26.79
C LYS A 412 -26.28 15.92 27.09
N VAL A 413 -26.50 16.82 26.13
CA VAL A 413 -26.05 18.22 26.21
C VAL A 413 -27.16 19.19 26.64
N VAL A 414 -28.39 19.05 26.16
CA VAL A 414 -29.48 20.00 26.48
C VAL A 414 -30.06 19.72 27.87
N SER A 415 -30.00 20.69 28.80
CA SER A 415 -30.72 20.61 30.08
C SER A 415 -32.15 21.12 29.90
N LYS A 416 -33.16 20.44 30.44
CA LYS A 416 -34.50 21.04 30.55
C LYS A 416 -34.39 22.37 31.31
N LYS A 417 -35.04 23.44 30.81
CA LYS A 417 -35.15 24.75 31.49
C LYS A 417 -35.59 24.52 32.94
N GLY A 418 -34.66 24.67 33.89
CA GLY A 418 -34.92 24.49 35.33
C GLY A 418 -33.76 23.90 36.14
N ASP A 419 -32.86 23.12 35.54
CA ASP A 419 -31.76 22.45 36.28
C ASP A 419 -30.45 23.24 36.20
N ALA A 420 -30.32 24.32 36.98
CA ALA A 420 -29.10 25.15 37.03
C ALA A 420 -27.86 24.34 37.47
N GLU A 421 -28.03 23.34 38.34
CA GLU A 421 -26.93 22.47 38.80
C GLU A 421 -26.37 21.52 37.73
N LYS A 422 -27.13 21.21 36.66
CA LYS A 422 -26.68 20.31 35.59
C LYS A 422 -25.89 21.01 34.48
N LYS A 423 -25.96 22.34 34.38
CA LYS A 423 -25.16 23.13 33.41
C LYS A 423 -23.66 23.05 33.74
N ASP A 424 -23.30 23.31 34.99
CA ASP A 424 -21.91 23.38 35.48
C ASP A 424 -21.16 22.02 35.39
N VAL A 425 -21.89 20.89 35.41
CA VAL A 425 -21.31 19.54 35.27
C VAL A 425 -21.04 19.16 33.81
N ARG A 426 -21.87 19.63 32.87
CA ARG A 426 -21.70 19.32 31.43
C ARG A 426 -20.63 20.19 30.78
N GLU A 427 -20.41 21.40 31.30
CA GLU A 427 -19.33 22.31 30.87
C GLU A 427 -17.92 21.75 31.19
N LYS A 428 -17.79 20.73 32.06
CA LYS A 428 -16.52 20.08 32.42
C LYS A 428 -16.21 18.82 31.61
N ARG A 429 -17.01 18.49 30.59
CA ARG A 429 -16.90 17.24 29.80
C ARG A 429 -16.75 17.52 28.30
N PRO A 430 -15.59 18.02 27.84
CA PRO A 430 -15.37 18.36 26.43
C PRO A 430 -15.60 17.17 25.49
N TYR A 431 -15.38 15.93 25.93
CA TYR A 431 -15.65 14.73 25.14
C TYR A 431 -17.11 14.54 24.67
N LEU A 432 -18.08 15.26 25.25
CA LEU A 432 -19.48 15.25 24.78
C LEU A 432 -19.67 15.95 23.43
N TYR A 433 -18.73 16.83 23.07
CA TYR A 433 -18.67 17.53 21.80
C TYR A 433 -17.56 16.87 20.96
N ILE A 434 -17.97 15.95 20.09
CA ILE A 434 -17.02 15.18 19.27
C ILE A 434 -16.55 16.07 18.11
N ALA A 435 -15.26 16.37 18.05
CA ALA A 435 -14.69 17.19 16.99
C ALA A 435 -14.71 16.44 15.64
N CYS A 436 -15.13 17.10 14.57
CA CYS A 436 -15.05 16.60 13.21
C CYS A 436 -13.79 17.15 12.56
N VAL A 437 -12.69 16.41 12.64
CA VAL A 437 -11.38 16.83 12.14
C VAL A 437 -11.14 16.24 10.76
N CYS A 438 -10.86 17.10 9.80
CA CYS A 438 -10.38 16.73 8.48
C CYS A 438 -8.84 16.70 8.48
N LEU A 439 -8.26 15.60 7.99
CA LEU A 439 -6.82 15.38 7.90
C LEU A 439 -6.39 15.06 6.46
N ASP A 440 -5.35 15.76 6.00
CA ASP A 440 -4.87 15.70 4.63
C ASP A 440 -4.38 14.28 4.26
N MET A 441 -5.09 13.62 3.35
CA MET A 441 -4.81 12.23 2.94
C MET A 441 -3.40 12.10 2.36
N LYS A 442 -2.98 13.09 1.58
CA LYS A 442 -1.69 13.07 0.91
C LYS A 442 -0.53 13.16 1.88
N SER A 443 -0.61 14.05 2.87
CA SER A 443 0.35 14.12 3.97
C SER A 443 0.46 12.80 4.73
N VAL A 444 -0.69 12.15 5.01
CA VAL A 444 -0.73 10.84 5.68
C VAL A 444 -0.04 9.77 4.81
N MET A 445 -0.34 9.70 3.51
CA MET A 445 0.32 8.76 2.60
C MET A 445 1.83 8.99 2.50
N ARG A 446 2.27 10.25 2.53
CA ARG A 446 3.69 10.62 2.47
C ARG A 446 4.43 10.23 3.74
N ASN A 447 3.76 10.27 4.88
CA ASN A 447 4.35 10.03 6.18
C ASN A 447 3.26 9.66 7.20
N TYR A 448 3.11 8.36 7.47
CA TYR A 448 2.24 7.86 8.54
C TYR A 448 3.03 7.28 9.73
N HIS A 449 4.30 7.63 9.89
CA HIS A 449 5.03 7.26 11.11
C HIS A 449 4.67 8.21 12.26
N ARG A 450 4.91 7.75 13.49
CA ARG A 450 4.61 8.52 14.70
C ARG A 450 5.21 9.92 14.62
N SER A 451 4.37 10.93 14.87
CA SER A 451 4.75 12.34 14.72
C SER A 451 4.23 13.16 15.90
N GLU A 452 5.12 13.53 16.82
CA GLU A 452 4.78 14.37 17.97
C GLU A 452 4.22 15.73 17.51
N MET A 453 4.81 16.33 16.47
CA MET A 453 4.30 17.56 15.89
C MET A 453 2.86 17.41 15.38
N ALA A 454 2.52 16.29 14.72
CA ALA A 454 1.14 16.04 14.31
C ALA A 454 0.21 15.88 15.52
N GLN A 455 0.64 15.16 16.56
CA GLN A 455 -0.10 14.99 17.81
C GLN A 455 -0.38 16.35 18.50
N PHE A 456 0.61 17.23 18.58
CA PHE A 456 0.45 18.58 19.12
C PHE A 456 -0.55 19.40 18.31
N LYS A 457 -0.44 19.43 16.97
CA LYS A 457 -1.38 20.14 16.10
C LYS A 457 -2.81 19.63 16.24
N LEU A 458 -2.99 18.32 16.24
CA LEU A 458 -4.32 17.71 16.42
C LEU A 458 -4.91 18.11 17.77
N ALA A 459 -4.11 18.02 18.85
CA ALA A 459 -4.55 18.40 20.18
C ALA A 459 -4.97 19.87 20.26
N GLU A 460 -4.23 20.79 19.64
CA GLU A 460 -4.57 22.21 19.58
C GLU A 460 -5.90 22.44 18.86
N VAL A 461 -6.09 21.82 17.69
CA VAL A 461 -7.30 21.94 16.86
C VAL A 461 -8.54 21.36 17.56
N VAL A 462 -8.39 20.27 18.30
CA VAL A 462 -9.50 19.65 19.06
C VAL A 462 -9.83 20.46 20.31
N ARG A 463 -8.83 20.91 21.08
CA ARG A 463 -9.03 21.69 22.32
C ARG A 463 -9.65 23.06 22.03
N SER A 464 -9.06 23.82 21.11
CA SER A 464 -9.52 25.18 20.78
C SER A 464 -10.98 25.19 20.31
N GLY A 465 -11.37 24.23 19.48
CA GLY A 465 -12.75 24.12 19.05
C GLY A 465 -13.69 23.67 20.18
N ALA A 466 -13.25 22.80 21.10
CA ALA A 466 -14.07 22.38 22.23
C ALA A 466 -14.36 23.57 23.18
N GLU A 467 -13.34 24.37 23.48
CA GLU A 467 -13.46 25.60 24.28
C GLU A 467 -14.41 26.62 23.63
N GLY A 468 -14.27 26.88 22.32
CA GLY A 468 -15.17 27.78 21.60
C GLY A 468 -16.62 27.26 21.49
N THR A 469 -16.82 25.94 21.42
CA THR A 469 -18.15 25.32 21.35
C THR A 469 -18.86 25.35 22.70
N LEU A 470 -18.13 25.15 23.79
CA LEU A 470 -18.65 25.34 25.15
C LEU A 470 -19.16 26.77 25.32
N GLU A 471 -18.38 27.77 24.89
CA GLU A 471 -18.79 29.18 24.94
C GLU A 471 -20.06 29.45 24.10
N TYR A 472 -20.13 28.92 22.88
CA TYR A 472 -21.31 29.04 22.01
C TYR A 472 -22.55 28.36 22.60
N ALA A 473 -22.43 27.12 23.07
CA ALA A 473 -23.54 26.36 23.65
C ALA A 473 -24.09 27.03 24.91
N THR A 474 -23.22 27.56 25.77
CA THR A 474 -23.64 28.32 26.96
C THR A 474 -24.42 29.58 26.53
N ASN A 475 -24.00 30.26 25.47
CA ASN A 475 -24.71 31.44 24.94
C ASN A 475 -26.07 31.10 24.31
N GLU A 476 -26.19 30.03 23.52
CA GLU A 476 -27.48 29.60 22.95
C GLU A 476 -28.49 29.13 24.00
N ILE A 477 -28.06 28.42 25.05
CA ILE A 477 -28.97 27.96 26.12
C ILE A 477 -29.42 29.15 27.00
N ASN A 478 -28.68 30.25 27.01
CA ASN A 478 -29.02 31.47 27.74
C ASN A 478 -29.89 32.45 26.94
N ALA A 479 -30.00 32.27 25.62
CA ALA A 479 -30.95 32.96 24.74
C ALA A 479 -32.34 32.31 24.79
#